data_AF-A0A225UDA9-F1
#
_entry.id   AF-A0A225UDA9-F1
#
_cell.length_a   1.000
_cell.length_b   1.000
_cell.length_c   1.000
_cell.angle_alpha   90.00
_cell.angle_beta   90.00
_cell.angle_gamma   90.00
#
_symmetry.space_group_name_H-M   'P 1'
#
loop_
_entity.id
_entity.type
_entity.pdbx_description
1 polymer ?
#
loop_
_entity_poly.entity_id
_entity_poly.type
_entity_poly.pdbx_seq_one_letter_code
_entity_poly.pdbx_strand_id
1 'polypeptide(L)'
;MEDDTGNRPVLTPQASWRPILVRPDLIHSAFNTYAFFRNVAAKNETLLHLARQFLIQLASLQGPIFERKAEQVQFLGEIFRGVVTVVHNPFLDLLAQSDITGYELATRELIDCCQLIFRLVNNIGLDALLQANAGQLFSSFVEELASLTTKLLHSALERIQRHLRENSSEMIDELWELEGVDILLDAWVALINGPQLLDVGISGSSKPEAEQALALLSKASAPVVELYLQVQLELCAVEALAEQDEEEDVEDNAASSARE
;
A
#
# COMPACT_ATOMS: atom_id res chain seq x y z
N MET A 1 -12.96 -22.89 12.81
CA MET A 1 -11.77 -22.36 12.13
C MET A 1 -12.32 -21.64 10.92
N GLU A 2 -12.53 -20.35 11.11
CA GLU A 2 -12.95 -19.45 10.05
C GLU A 2 -11.78 -19.31 9.07
N ASP A 3 -12.13 -19.29 7.79
CA ASP A 3 -11.25 -19.27 6.65
C ASP A 3 -10.63 -17.87 6.56
N ASP A 4 -9.51 -17.65 7.26
CA ASP A 4 -8.69 -16.45 7.24
C ASP A 4 -7.80 -16.43 5.97
N THR A 5 -8.44 -16.61 4.81
CA THR A 5 -7.85 -16.18 3.55
C THR A 5 -8.36 -14.77 3.32
N GLY A 6 -7.44 -13.79 3.26
CA GLY A 6 -7.67 -12.35 3.11
C GLY A 6 -8.39 -11.92 1.82
N ASN A 7 -9.54 -12.53 1.54
CA ASN A 7 -10.34 -12.36 0.35
C ASN A 7 -11.28 -11.17 0.59
N ARG A 8 -10.73 -9.95 0.51
CA ARG A 8 -11.53 -8.74 0.59
C ARG A 8 -12.62 -8.79 -0.51
N PRO A 9 -13.89 -8.49 -0.19
CA PRO A 9 -15.03 -8.90 -1.00
C PRO A 9 -15.04 -8.23 -2.37
N VAL A 10 -14.71 -8.98 -3.40
CA VAL A 10 -14.78 -8.47 -4.77
C VAL A 10 -16.25 -8.28 -5.16
N LEU A 11 -16.57 -7.15 -5.78
CA LEU A 11 -17.94 -6.83 -6.15
C LEU A 11 -18.25 -7.38 -7.54
N THR A 12 -19.29 -8.20 -7.65
CA THR A 12 -19.77 -8.81 -8.90
C THR A 12 -21.18 -8.35 -9.27
N PRO A 13 -21.44 -7.05 -9.53
CA PRO A 13 -22.78 -6.62 -9.89
C PRO A 13 -23.26 -7.23 -11.20
N GLN A 14 -24.58 -7.33 -11.35
CA GLN A 14 -25.20 -7.75 -12.60
C GLN A 14 -24.96 -6.71 -13.72
N ALA A 15 -24.98 -7.18 -14.98
CA ALA A 15 -24.78 -6.34 -16.16
C ALA A 15 -25.75 -5.14 -16.26
N SER A 16 -26.93 -5.22 -15.64
CA SER A 16 -27.90 -4.12 -15.57
C SER A 16 -27.36 -2.86 -14.88
N TRP A 17 -26.35 -2.99 -14.02
CA TRP A 17 -25.70 -1.86 -13.33
C TRP A 17 -24.63 -1.15 -14.17
N ARG A 18 -24.19 -1.76 -15.27
CA ARG A 18 -23.13 -1.25 -16.14
C ARG A 18 -23.35 0.20 -16.59
N PRO A 19 -24.55 0.65 -17.02
CA PRO A 19 -24.76 2.04 -17.43
C PRO A 19 -24.57 3.06 -16.31
N ILE A 20 -24.51 2.62 -15.05
CA ILE A 20 -24.35 3.48 -13.88
C ILE A 20 -22.90 3.44 -13.40
N LEU A 21 -22.37 2.24 -13.16
CA LEU A 21 -21.10 1.99 -12.45
C LEU A 21 -19.87 1.99 -13.36
N VAL A 22 -20.01 1.71 -14.66
CA VAL A 22 -18.88 1.60 -15.61
C VAL A 22 -18.77 2.84 -16.51
N ARG A 23 -19.38 3.96 -16.10
CA ARG A 23 -19.28 5.22 -16.84
C ARG A 23 -17.90 5.86 -16.61
N PRO A 24 -17.17 6.26 -17.66
CA PRO A 24 -15.89 6.97 -17.51
C PRO A 24 -16.01 8.21 -16.61
N ASP A 25 -17.09 8.97 -16.78
CA ASP A 25 -17.37 10.19 -16.01
C ASP A 25 -17.52 9.93 -14.50
N LEU A 26 -17.89 8.71 -14.10
CA LEU A 26 -18.05 8.36 -12.69
C LEU A 26 -16.71 8.37 -11.96
N ILE A 27 -15.67 7.80 -12.56
CA ILE A 27 -14.32 7.77 -11.98
C ILE A 27 -13.82 9.21 -11.81
N HIS A 28 -13.93 10.01 -12.87
CA HIS A 28 -13.48 11.40 -12.87
C HIS A 28 -14.26 12.22 -11.82
N SER A 29 -15.58 12.03 -11.74
CA SER A 29 -16.41 12.70 -10.74
C SER A 29 -16.05 12.27 -9.32
N ALA A 30 -15.74 10.99 -9.09
CA ALA A 30 -15.33 10.49 -7.78
C ALA A 30 -14.02 11.12 -7.32
N PHE A 31 -12.99 11.15 -8.16
CA PHE A 31 -11.72 11.81 -7.83
C PHE A 31 -11.84 13.33 -7.70
N ASN A 32 -12.64 14.00 -8.55
CA ASN A 32 -12.89 15.43 -8.41
C ASN A 32 -13.64 15.77 -7.11
N THR A 33 -14.61 14.94 -6.73
CA THR A 33 -15.35 15.07 -5.48
C THR A 33 -14.42 14.87 -4.29
N TYR A 34 -13.55 13.86 -4.36
CA TYR A 34 -12.52 13.63 -3.35
C TYR A 34 -11.59 14.84 -3.21
N ALA A 35 -11.02 15.31 -4.32
CA ALA A 35 -10.13 16.47 -4.35
C ALA A 35 -10.82 17.76 -3.87
N PHE A 36 -12.11 17.93 -4.14
CA PHE A 36 -12.89 19.05 -3.61
C PHE A 36 -12.97 18.99 -2.08
N PHE A 37 -13.42 17.87 -1.51
CA PHE A 37 -13.52 17.73 -0.05
C PHE A 37 -12.17 17.80 0.65
N ARG A 38 -11.10 17.38 -0.03
CA ARG A 38 -9.72 17.49 0.43
C ARG A 38 -9.28 18.95 0.64
N ASN A 39 -9.79 19.88 -0.17
CA ASN A 39 -9.38 21.29 -0.14
C ASN A 39 -10.31 22.19 0.69
N VAL A 40 -11.51 21.72 1.08
CA VAL A 40 -12.43 22.54 1.89
C VAL A 40 -12.03 22.44 3.35
N ALA A 41 -11.67 23.59 3.95
CA ALA A 41 -11.06 23.76 5.28
C ALA A 41 -11.82 23.17 6.49
N ALA A 42 -13.02 22.64 6.30
CA ALA A 42 -13.71 21.82 7.28
C ALA A 42 -13.44 20.35 6.96
N LYS A 43 -12.37 19.78 7.54
CA LYS A 43 -11.96 18.38 7.37
C LYS A 43 -13.05 17.43 7.88
N ASN A 44 -14.07 17.22 7.08
CA ASN A 44 -15.11 16.24 7.32
C ASN A 44 -14.53 14.86 6.97
N GLU A 45 -13.82 14.28 7.93
CA GLU A 45 -13.19 12.98 7.80
C GLU A 45 -14.19 11.90 7.38
N THR A 46 -15.45 12.00 7.80
CA THR A 46 -16.49 11.07 7.35
C THR A 46 -16.69 11.11 5.84
N LEU A 47 -16.77 12.30 5.23
CA LEU A 47 -16.94 12.41 3.78
C LEU A 47 -15.69 11.99 3.01
N LEU A 48 -14.51 12.34 3.51
CA LEU A 48 -13.23 11.93 2.92
C LEU A 48 -13.06 10.41 2.97
N HIS A 49 -13.34 9.80 4.12
CA HIS A 49 -13.34 8.35 4.28
C HIS A 49 -14.37 7.68 3.35
N LEU A 50 -15.62 8.15 3.31
CA LEU A 50 -16.65 7.59 2.41
C LEU A 50 -16.25 7.70 0.94
N ALA A 51 -15.62 8.80 0.54
CA ALA A 51 -15.12 8.98 -0.82
C ALA A 51 -13.98 7.99 -1.15
N ARG A 52 -13.02 7.78 -0.23
CA ARG A 52 -11.95 6.77 -0.39
C ARG A 52 -12.52 5.34 -0.43
N GLN A 53 -13.44 5.02 0.46
CA GLN A 53 -14.12 3.72 0.46
C GLN A 53 -14.91 3.49 -0.83
N PHE A 54 -15.58 4.52 -1.36
CA PHE A 54 -16.25 4.42 -2.66
C PHE A 54 -15.26 4.10 -3.79
N LEU A 55 -14.09 4.75 -3.83
CA LEU A 55 -13.03 4.44 -4.79
C LEU A 55 -12.53 2.99 -4.63
N ILE A 56 -12.36 2.52 -3.39
CA ILE A 56 -11.98 1.12 -3.10
C ILE A 56 -13.03 0.15 -3.64
N GLN A 57 -14.31 0.44 -3.45
CA GLN A 57 -15.39 -0.39 -3.99
C GLN A 57 -15.40 -0.36 -5.53
N LEU A 58 -15.16 0.79 -6.17
CA LEU A 58 -15.03 0.86 -7.63
C LEU A 58 -13.83 0.02 -8.13
N ALA A 59 -12.69 0.08 -7.44
CA ALA A 59 -11.51 -0.74 -7.75
C ALA A 59 -11.77 -2.25 -7.55
N SER A 60 -12.85 -2.60 -6.86
CA SER A 60 -13.27 -3.98 -6.59
C SER A 60 -14.29 -4.52 -7.60
N LEU A 61 -14.70 -3.74 -8.59
CA LEU A 61 -15.67 -4.19 -9.58
C LEU A 61 -15.07 -5.27 -10.49
N GLN A 62 -15.79 -6.37 -10.65
CA GLN A 62 -15.44 -7.44 -11.58
C GLN A 62 -16.68 -8.16 -12.12
N GLY A 63 -16.45 -9.12 -13.03
CA GLY A 63 -17.48 -10.04 -13.49
C GLY A 63 -18.33 -9.47 -14.64
N PRO A 64 -19.60 -9.88 -14.76
CA PRO A 64 -20.41 -9.68 -15.97
C PRO A 64 -20.77 -8.23 -16.26
N ILE A 65 -20.44 -7.31 -15.35
CA ILE A 65 -20.61 -5.87 -15.57
C ILE A 65 -19.67 -5.33 -16.66
N PHE A 66 -18.54 -6.00 -16.91
CA PHE A 66 -17.63 -5.73 -18.01
C PHE A 66 -17.88 -6.72 -19.15
N GLU A 67 -18.07 -6.20 -20.36
CA GLU A 67 -18.31 -7.07 -21.53
C GLU A 67 -17.01 -7.76 -22.00
N ARG A 68 -15.86 -7.13 -21.73
CA ARG A 68 -14.54 -7.61 -22.14
C ARG A 68 -13.52 -7.34 -21.04
N LYS A 69 -12.54 -8.24 -20.89
CA LYS A 69 -11.44 -8.03 -19.93
C LYS A 69 -10.69 -6.73 -20.21
N ALA A 70 -10.41 -6.41 -21.48
CA ALA A 70 -9.73 -5.16 -21.85
C ALA A 70 -10.46 -3.90 -21.34
N GLU A 71 -11.79 -3.91 -21.32
CA GLU A 71 -12.59 -2.81 -20.78
C GLU A 71 -12.44 -2.71 -19.25
N GLN A 72 -12.48 -3.84 -18.54
CA GLN A 72 -12.19 -3.87 -17.11
C GLN A 72 -10.81 -3.28 -16.82
N VAL A 73 -9.78 -3.66 -17.60
CA VAL A 73 -8.42 -3.14 -17.40
C VAL A 73 -8.37 -1.63 -17.67
N GLN A 74 -9.05 -1.15 -18.71
CA GLN A 74 -9.13 0.29 -18.97
C GLN A 74 -9.80 1.04 -17.81
N PHE A 75 -10.94 0.54 -17.33
CA PHE A 75 -11.67 1.12 -16.21
C PHE A 75 -10.81 1.19 -14.93
N LEU A 76 -10.19 0.06 -14.56
CA LEU A 76 -9.32 0.00 -13.38
C LEU A 76 -8.03 0.80 -13.57
N GLY A 77 -7.53 0.91 -14.81
CA GLY A 77 -6.37 1.73 -15.17
C GLY A 77 -6.62 3.23 -14.98
N GLU A 78 -7.84 3.73 -15.24
CA GLU A 78 -8.19 5.12 -14.91
C GLU A 78 -8.25 5.35 -13.39
N ILE A 79 -8.72 4.36 -12.62
CA ILE A 79 -8.67 4.43 -11.15
C ILE A 79 -7.22 4.50 -10.68
N PHE A 80 -6.34 3.65 -11.22
CA PHE A 80 -4.91 3.67 -10.90
C PHE A 80 -4.29 5.06 -11.13
N ARG A 81 -4.54 5.71 -12.27
CA ARG A 81 -4.05 7.07 -12.54
C ARG A 81 -4.52 8.10 -11.51
N GLY A 82 -5.78 8.00 -11.10
CA GLY A 82 -6.33 8.86 -10.05
C GLY A 82 -5.63 8.64 -8.70
N VAL A 83 -5.38 7.39 -8.32
CA VAL A 83 -4.67 7.04 -7.08
C VAL A 83 -3.23 7.55 -7.08
N VAL A 84 -2.50 7.35 -8.19
CA VAL A 84 -1.12 7.87 -8.35
C VAL A 84 -1.08 9.39 -8.18
N THR A 85 -2.09 10.10 -8.68
CA THR A 85 -2.20 11.55 -8.48
C THR A 85 -2.33 11.93 -7.01
N VAL A 86 -3.07 11.15 -6.21
CA VAL A 86 -3.20 11.37 -4.76
C VAL A 86 -1.90 11.04 -4.03
N VAL A 87 -1.27 9.90 -4.36
CA VAL A 87 0.01 9.46 -3.76
C VAL A 87 1.13 10.49 -3.98
N HIS A 88 1.19 11.11 -5.15
CA HIS A 88 2.17 12.14 -5.48
C HIS A 88 1.86 13.53 -4.93
N ASN A 89 0.67 13.74 -4.40
CA ASN A 89 0.29 14.98 -3.73
C ASN A 89 -0.36 14.62 -2.39
N PRO A 90 0.35 13.98 -1.45
CA PRO A 90 -0.23 13.41 -0.24
C PRO A 90 -0.77 14.50 0.70
N PHE A 91 -1.76 14.15 1.54
CA PHE A 91 -2.36 15.15 2.43
C PHE A 91 -1.36 15.70 3.45
N LEU A 92 -0.35 14.89 3.79
CA LEU A 92 0.74 15.25 4.68
C LEU A 92 1.45 16.55 4.26
N ASP A 93 1.64 16.77 2.97
CA ASP A 93 2.33 17.95 2.43
C ASP A 93 1.52 19.24 2.60
N LEU A 94 0.23 19.13 2.92
CA LEU A 94 -0.70 20.25 3.10
C LEU A 94 -0.90 20.61 4.58
N LEU A 95 -0.24 19.91 5.51
CA LEU A 95 -0.44 20.06 6.94
C LEU A 95 0.58 21.00 7.58
N ALA A 96 0.13 21.74 8.59
CA ALA A 96 1.03 22.39 9.53
C ALA A 96 1.59 21.34 10.52
N GLN A 97 2.83 21.53 10.99
CA GLN A 97 3.51 20.59 11.91
C GLN A 97 2.75 20.31 13.22
N SER A 98 1.82 21.18 13.62
CA SER A 98 1.01 21.04 14.84
C SER A 98 -0.37 20.42 14.62
N ASP A 99 -0.74 20.06 13.38
CA ASP A 99 -2.07 19.55 13.03
C ASP A 99 -2.18 18.03 13.19
N ILE A 100 -2.33 17.58 14.43
CA ILE A 100 -2.46 16.16 14.80
C ILE A 100 -3.62 15.49 14.06
N THR A 101 -4.80 16.13 14.04
CA THR A 101 -5.98 15.60 13.33
C THR A 101 -5.74 15.51 11.83
N GLY A 102 -5.02 16.47 11.26
CA GLY A 102 -4.57 16.41 9.89
C GLY A 102 -3.64 15.24 9.62
N TYR A 103 -2.71 14.97 10.53
CA TYR A 103 -1.74 13.89 10.41
C TYR A 103 -2.43 12.53 10.38
N GLU A 104 -3.35 12.27 11.31
CA GLU A 104 -4.18 11.05 11.33
C GLU A 104 -4.95 10.86 10.01
N LEU A 105 -5.51 11.95 9.47
CA LEU A 105 -6.24 11.92 8.21
C LEU A 105 -5.32 11.61 7.01
N ALA A 106 -4.11 12.15 7.01
CA ALA A 106 -3.10 11.89 5.99
C ALA A 106 -2.60 10.44 6.03
N THR A 107 -2.37 9.90 7.23
CA THR A 107 -2.04 8.49 7.45
C THR A 107 -3.12 7.59 6.86
N ARG A 108 -4.40 7.82 7.21
CA ARG A 108 -5.52 7.05 6.67
C ARG A 108 -5.67 7.16 5.15
N GLU A 109 -5.46 8.35 4.59
CA GLU A 109 -5.46 8.55 3.12
C GLU A 109 -4.39 7.67 2.45
N LEU A 110 -3.17 7.65 2.99
CA LEU A 110 -2.07 6.85 2.44
C LEU A 110 -2.32 5.35 2.58
N ILE A 111 -2.83 4.89 3.73
CA ILE A 111 -3.22 3.48 3.92
C ILE A 111 -4.30 3.08 2.90
N ASP A 112 -5.35 3.88 2.74
CA ASP A 112 -6.40 3.64 1.74
C ASP A 112 -5.83 3.62 0.31
N CYS A 113 -4.82 4.43 -0.01
CA CYS A 113 -4.11 4.38 -1.29
C CYS A 113 -3.33 3.07 -1.48
N CYS A 114 -2.66 2.57 -0.43
CA CYS A 114 -1.99 1.26 -0.47
C CYS A 114 -3.00 0.14 -0.74
N GLN A 115 -4.15 0.19 -0.06
CA GLN A 115 -5.25 -0.76 -0.27
C GLN A 115 -5.80 -0.69 -1.69
N LEU A 116 -5.93 0.50 -2.26
CA LEU A 116 -6.35 0.70 -3.65
C LEU A 116 -5.37 0.06 -4.63
N ILE A 117 -4.06 0.30 -4.47
CA ILE A 117 -3.02 -0.29 -5.33
C ILE A 117 -3.07 -1.82 -5.25
N PHE A 118 -3.11 -2.37 -4.04
CA PHE A 118 -3.26 -3.81 -3.83
C PHE A 118 -4.52 -4.38 -4.50
N ARG A 119 -5.67 -3.70 -4.35
CA ARG A 119 -6.94 -4.11 -4.95
C ARG A 119 -6.87 -4.15 -6.48
N LEU A 120 -6.27 -3.10 -7.06
CA LEU A 120 -6.13 -2.96 -8.50
C LEU A 120 -5.24 -4.06 -9.09
N VAL A 121 -4.09 -4.33 -8.45
CA VAL A 121 -3.18 -5.42 -8.83
C VAL A 121 -3.91 -6.76 -8.86
N ASN A 122 -4.61 -7.11 -7.77
CA ASN A 122 -5.35 -8.37 -7.68
C ASN A 122 -6.50 -8.48 -8.68
N ASN A 123 -7.26 -7.39 -8.88
CA ASN A 123 -8.44 -7.41 -9.73
C ASN A 123 -8.09 -7.37 -11.24
N ILE A 124 -7.03 -6.66 -11.61
CA ILE A 124 -6.54 -6.65 -12.99
C ILE A 124 -5.87 -8.00 -13.28
N GLY A 125 -4.93 -8.42 -12.42
CA GLY A 125 -4.09 -9.60 -12.59
C GLY A 125 -2.89 -9.36 -13.52
N LEU A 126 -1.80 -10.08 -13.26
CA LEU A 126 -0.52 -9.93 -13.99
C LEU A 126 -0.70 -10.02 -15.51
N ASP A 127 -1.38 -11.06 -15.99
CA ASP A 127 -1.58 -11.32 -17.42
C ASP A 127 -2.20 -10.11 -18.13
N ALA A 128 -3.21 -9.52 -17.50
CA ALA A 128 -3.92 -8.39 -18.09
C ALA A 128 -3.11 -7.10 -17.98
N LEU A 129 -2.28 -6.93 -16.94
CA LEU A 129 -1.32 -5.82 -16.81
C LEU A 129 -0.25 -5.86 -17.91
N LEU A 130 0.30 -7.05 -18.20
CA LEU A 130 1.34 -7.23 -19.23
C LEU A 130 0.80 -6.96 -20.64
N GLN A 131 -0.45 -7.35 -20.91
CA GLN A 131 -1.06 -7.15 -22.23
C GLN A 131 -1.60 -5.73 -22.42
N ALA A 132 -1.93 -5.01 -21.34
CA ALA A 132 -2.47 -3.67 -21.43
C ALA A 132 -1.42 -2.64 -21.85
N ASN A 133 -1.76 -1.83 -22.86
CA ASN A 133 -0.91 -0.76 -23.39
C ASN A 133 0.53 -1.23 -23.71
N ALA A 134 0.67 -2.44 -24.27
CA ALA A 134 1.96 -3.06 -24.57
C ALA A 134 2.90 -3.13 -23.36
N GLY A 135 2.35 -3.45 -22.17
CA GLY A 135 3.09 -3.60 -20.93
C GLY A 135 3.38 -2.28 -20.19
N GLN A 136 3.01 -1.13 -20.76
CA GLN A 136 3.25 0.16 -20.11
C GLN A 136 2.50 0.29 -18.77
N LEU A 137 1.27 -0.25 -18.70
CA LEU A 137 0.50 -0.22 -17.46
C LEU A 137 1.21 -1.00 -16.35
N PHE A 138 1.72 -2.19 -16.67
CA PHE A 138 2.51 -3.00 -15.75
C PHE A 138 3.73 -2.25 -15.24
N SER A 139 4.52 -1.64 -16.14
CA SER A 139 5.71 -0.88 -15.74
C SER A 139 5.38 0.26 -14.78
N SER A 140 4.33 1.03 -15.08
CA SER A 140 3.88 2.10 -14.17
C SER A 140 3.41 1.55 -12.82
N PHE A 141 2.71 0.42 -12.78
CA PHE A 141 2.34 -0.21 -11.50
C PHE A 141 3.55 -0.59 -10.66
N VAL A 142 4.57 -1.20 -11.27
CA VAL A 142 5.80 -1.61 -10.57
C VAL A 142 6.60 -0.40 -10.07
N GLU A 143 6.70 0.64 -10.88
CA GLU A 143 7.37 1.90 -10.50
C GLU A 143 6.68 2.56 -9.31
N GLU A 144 5.35 2.69 -9.34
CA GLU A 144 4.58 3.29 -8.26
C GLU A 144 4.59 2.44 -6.99
N LEU A 145 4.50 1.12 -7.15
CA LEU A 145 4.58 0.17 -6.04
C LEU A 145 5.94 0.26 -5.34
N ALA A 146 7.05 0.29 -6.11
CA ALA A 146 8.39 0.45 -5.55
C ALA A 146 8.59 1.82 -4.90
N SER A 147 8.14 2.90 -5.57
CA SER A 147 8.24 4.27 -5.08
C SER A 147 7.52 4.44 -3.74
N LEU A 148 6.26 4.00 -3.65
CA LEU A 148 5.47 4.14 -2.44
C LEU A 148 5.99 3.26 -1.30
N THR A 149 6.34 2.00 -1.58
CA THR A 149 6.92 1.11 -0.55
C THR A 149 8.21 1.71 0.02
N THR A 150 9.09 2.20 -0.87
CA THR A 150 10.35 2.85 -0.49
C THR A 150 10.10 4.12 0.33
N LYS A 151 9.10 4.93 -0.03
CA LYS A 151 8.75 6.16 0.70
C LYS A 151 8.29 5.85 2.13
N LEU A 152 7.43 4.85 2.30
CA LEU A 152 6.95 4.44 3.63
C LEU A 152 8.09 3.86 4.48
N LEU A 153 8.94 3.02 3.89
CA LEU A 153 10.09 2.47 4.60
C LEU A 153 11.09 3.54 5.06
N HIS A 154 11.39 4.55 4.22
CA HIS A 154 12.23 5.67 4.66
C HIS A 154 11.58 6.46 5.78
N SER A 155 10.27 6.72 5.71
CA SER A 155 9.54 7.41 6.78
C SER A 155 9.59 6.63 8.10
N ALA A 156 9.42 5.31 8.05
CA ALA A 156 9.57 4.43 9.21
C ALA A 156 11.00 4.48 9.77
N LEU A 157 12.00 4.33 8.89
CA LEU A 157 13.42 4.36 9.28
C LEU A 157 13.80 5.67 9.96
N GLU A 158 13.36 6.82 9.42
CA GLU A 158 13.63 8.13 10.01
C GLU A 158 13.03 8.27 11.42
N ARG A 159 11.84 7.69 11.66
CA ARG A 159 11.21 7.68 12.98
C ARG A 159 11.95 6.76 13.96
N ILE A 160 12.34 5.57 13.52
CA ILE A 160 13.13 4.63 14.33
C ILE A 160 14.47 5.26 14.72
N GLN A 161 15.20 5.83 13.77
CA GLN A 161 16.49 6.48 14.03
C GLN A 161 16.38 7.76 14.87
N ARG A 162 15.22 8.43 14.83
CA ARG A 162 14.94 9.54 15.76
C ARG A 162 14.73 9.01 17.16
N HIS A 163 13.90 7.98 17.31
CA HIS A 163 13.62 7.31 18.58
C HIS A 163 14.90 6.80 19.26
N LEU A 164 15.74 6.07 18.54
CA LEU A 164 17.04 5.58 19.02
C LEU A 164 17.98 6.70 19.52
N ARG A 165 17.83 7.94 19.04
CA ARG A 165 18.66 9.08 19.46
C ARG A 165 18.07 9.85 20.63
N GLU A 166 16.74 9.91 20.72
CA GLU A 166 16.03 10.80 21.65
C GLU A 166 15.49 10.03 22.87
N ASN A 167 15.01 8.79 22.69
CA ASN A 167 14.34 7.97 23.69
C ASN A 167 14.76 6.49 23.59
N SER A 168 16.06 6.20 23.60
CA SER A 168 16.60 4.84 23.34
C SER A 168 16.16 3.76 24.35
N SER A 169 15.77 4.18 25.55
CA SER A 169 15.36 3.31 26.66
C SER A 169 13.85 3.03 26.68
N GLU A 170 13.09 3.62 25.77
CA GLU A 170 11.63 3.47 25.71
C GLU A 170 11.24 2.56 24.54
N MET A 171 10.11 1.87 24.67
CA MET A 171 9.50 1.18 23.54
C MET A 171 9.10 2.20 22.47
N ILE A 172 9.31 1.84 21.20
CA ILE A 172 8.87 2.68 20.08
C ILE A 172 7.36 2.56 19.89
N ASP A 173 6.72 3.70 19.67
CA ASP A 173 5.30 3.76 19.31
C ASP A 173 5.03 3.03 17.99
N GLU A 174 3.77 2.59 17.80
CA GLU A 174 3.32 1.92 16.59
C GLU A 174 3.63 2.75 15.32
N LEU A 175 4.29 2.09 14.36
CA LEU A 175 4.68 2.68 13.09
C LEU A 175 3.63 2.35 12.02
N TRP A 176 2.66 3.24 11.85
CA TRP A 176 1.62 3.12 10.81
C TRP A 176 2.21 2.92 9.40
N GLU A 177 3.42 3.42 9.14
CA GLU A 177 4.11 3.24 7.86
C GLU A 177 4.25 1.76 7.49
N LEU A 178 4.48 0.90 8.50
CA LEU A 178 4.65 -0.54 8.30
C LEU A 178 3.35 -1.23 7.94
N GLU A 179 2.20 -0.77 8.45
CA GLU A 179 0.87 -1.25 8.00
C GLU A 179 0.69 -1.03 6.49
N GLY A 180 1.10 0.15 6.00
CA GLY A 180 1.09 0.44 4.57
C GLY A 180 2.05 -0.43 3.78
N VAL A 181 3.25 -0.67 4.31
CA VAL A 181 4.25 -1.55 3.69
C VAL A 181 3.72 -2.98 3.57
N ASP A 182 3.09 -3.53 4.60
CA ASP A 182 2.54 -4.90 4.58
C ASP A 182 1.51 -5.07 3.45
N ILE A 183 0.60 -4.11 3.30
CA ILE A 183 -0.40 -4.11 2.21
C ILE A 183 0.28 -4.06 0.82
N LEU A 184 1.37 -3.31 0.68
CA LEU A 184 2.11 -3.22 -0.57
C LEU A 184 2.95 -4.48 -0.84
N LEU A 185 3.49 -5.11 0.20
CA LEU A 185 4.17 -6.42 0.08
C LEU A 185 3.20 -7.50 -0.38
N ASP A 186 1.95 -7.49 0.09
CA ASP A 186 0.91 -8.36 -0.45
C ASP A 186 0.65 -8.10 -1.95
N ALA A 187 0.76 -6.84 -2.39
CA ALA A 187 0.63 -6.48 -3.80
C ALA A 187 1.82 -6.99 -4.64
N TRP A 188 3.05 -6.90 -4.10
CA TRP A 188 4.24 -7.50 -4.70
C TRP A 188 4.07 -9.01 -4.87
N VAL A 189 3.61 -9.69 -3.81
CA VAL A 189 3.36 -11.13 -3.82
C VAL A 189 2.28 -11.49 -4.85
N ALA A 190 1.21 -10.72 -4.95
CA ALA A 190 0.16 -10.93 -5.95
C ALA A 190 0.68 -10.83 -7.40
N LEU A 191 1.67 -9.97 -7.67
CA LEU A 191 2.33 -9.88 -8.98
C LEU A 191 3.25 -11.09 -9.24
N ILE A 192 4.09 -11.45 -8.25
CA ILE A 192 5.12 -12.49 -8.39
C ILE A 192 4.51 -13.88 -8.49
N ASN A 193 3.42 -14.14 -7.76
CA ASN A 193 2.70 -15.42 -7.80
C ASN A 193 1.87 -15.63 -9.08
N GLY A 194 2.00 -14.75 -10.07
CA GLY A 194 1.41 -14.94 -11.39
C GLY A 194 1.88 -16.26 -12.03
N PRO A 195 0.99 -17.14 -12.51
CA PRO A 195 1.36 -18.44 -13.07
C PRO A 195 2.44 -18.35 -14.16
N GLN A 196 2.39 -17.28 -14.97
CA GLN A 196 3.35 -17.05 -16.05
C GLN A 196 4.79 -16.77 -15.58
N LEU A 197 4.99 -16.27 -14.36
CA LEU A 197 6.32 -16.02 -13.78
C LEU A 197 6.87 -17.25 -13.07
N LEU A 198 6.01 -18.05 -12.45
CA LEU A 198 6.41 -19.29 -11.78
C LEU A 198 6.98 -20.33 -12.76
N ASP A 199 6.53 -20.31 -14.01
CA ASP A 199 7.00 -21.22 -15.06
C ASP A 199 8.32 -20.75 -15.73
N VAL A 200 8.79 -19.52 -15.45
CA VAL A 200 10.04 -18.99 -16.00
C VAL A 200 11.22 -19.75 -15.38
N GLY A 201 11.85 -20.61 -16.18
CA GLY A 201 13.01 -21.41 -15.78
C GLY A 201 12.74 -22.90 -15.58
N ILE A 202 11.48 -23.33 -15.54
CA ILE A 202 11.11 -24.76 -15.39
C ILE A 202 10.95 -25.46 -16.74
N SER A 203 10.38 -24.77 -17.73
CA SER A 203 9.87 -25.41 -18.96
C SER A 203 10.69 -25.12 -20.23
N GLY A 204 11.78 -24.34 -20.16
CA GLY A 204 12.65 -24.05 -21.31
C GLY A 204 11.98 -23.27 -22.47
N SER A 205 10.71 -22.86 -22.31
CA SER A 205 9.93 -22.06 -23.26
C SER A 205 9.43 -20.78 -22.58
N SER A 206 10.32 -20.04 -21.93
CA SER A 206 9.98 -18.75 -21.33
C SER A 206 9.53 -17.78 -22.42
N LYS A 207 8.34 -17.20 -22.24
CA LYS A 207 7.86 -16.13 -23.11
C LYS A 207 8.72 -14.88 -22.82
N PRO A 208 9.18 -14.14 -23.84
CA PRO A 208 10.02 -12.96 -23.65
C PRO A 208 9.35 -11.89 -22.77
N GLU A 209 8.02 -11.80 -22.80
CA GLU A 209 7.22 -10.90 -21.95
C GLU A 209 7.34 -11.25 -20.46
N ALA A 210 7.36 -12.54 -20.11
CA ALA A 210 7.49 -13.00 -18.74
C ALA A 210 8.91 -12.78 -18.19
N GLU A 211 9.94 -12.99 -19.03
CA GLU A 211 11.33 -12.69 -18.67
C GLU A 211 11.54 -11.19 -18.42
N GLN A 212 10.99 -10.34 -19.30
CA GLN A 212 11.06 -8.89 -19.14
C GLN A 212 10.33 -8.43 -17.88
N ALA A 213 9.16 -9.01 -17.59
CA ALA A 213 8.41 -8.73 -16.37
C ALA A 213 9.19 -9.11 -15.11
N LEU A 214 9.79 -10.31 -15.10
CA LEU A 214 10.63 -10.78 -13.99
C LEU A 214 11.86 -9.88 -13.79
N ALA A 215 12.54 -9.49 -14.87
CA ALA A 215 13.68 -8.58 -14.80
C ALA A 215 13.28 -7.21 -14.22
N LEU A 216 12.11 -6.69 -14.60
CA LEU A 216 11.60 -5.44 -14.06
C LEU A 216 11.27 -5.56 -12.57
N LEU A 217 10.53 -6.60 -12.17
CA LEU A 217 10.19 -6.86 -10.77
C LEU A 217 11.45 -7.04 -9.92
N SER A 218 12.43 -7.80 -10.41
CA SER A 218 13.70 -8.01 -9.69
C SER A 218 14.46 -6.69 -9.51
N LYS A 219 14.58 -5.88 -10.57
CA LYS A 219 15.26 -4.58 -10.51
C LYS A 219 14.56 -3.62 -9.54
N ALA A 220 13.24 -3.60 -9.53
CA ALA A 220 12.46 -2.68 -8.71
C ALA A 220 12.37 -3.12 -7.24
N SER A 221 12.31 -4.43 -6.97
CA SER A 221 12.20 -4.99 -5.61
C SER A 221 13.52 -5.04 -4.85
N ALA A 222 14.67 -5.18 -5.54
CA ALA A 222 15.97 -5.25 -4.88
C ALA A 222 16.24 -4.12 -3.86
N PRO A 223 16.12 -2.82 -4.21
CA PRO A 223 16.32 -1.73 -3.24
C PRO A 223 15.25 -1.70 -2.15
N VAL A 224 14.02 -2.13 -2.45
CA VAL A 224 12.93 -2.20 -1.47
C VAL A 224 13.25 -3.24 -0.39
N VAL A 225 13.73 -4.41 -0.80
CA VAL A 225 14.12 -5.49 0.12
C VAL A 225 15.31 -5.09 0.97
N GLU A 226 16.32 -4.46 0.39
CA GLU A 226 17.49 -3.94 1.13
C GLU A 226 17.06 -2.95 2.23
N LEU A 227 16.20 -2.00 1.87
CA LEU A 227 15.68 -1.02 2.82
C LEU A 227 14.75 -1.65 3.88
N TYR A 228 13.92 -2.62 3.49
CA TYR A 228 13.08 -3.36 4.43
C TYR A 228 13.94 -4.08 5.48
N LEU A 229 14.99 -4.78 5.05
CA LEU A 229 15.93 -5.44 5.97
C LEU A 229 16.60 -4.44 6.91
N GLN A 230 16.97 -3.26 6.42
CA GLN A 230 17.52 -2.20 7.27
C GLN A 230 16.51 -1.74 8.32
N VAL A 231 15.26 -1.48 7.95
CA VAL A 231 14.20 -1.10 8.89
C VAL A 231 13.99 -2.17 9.96
N GLN A 232 13.93 -3.44 9.57
CA GLN A 232 13.76 -4.55 10.52
C GLN A 232 14.94 -4.68 11.49
N LEU A 233 16.18 -4.51 11.01
CA LEU A 233 17.36 -4.55 11.87
C LEU A 233 17.36 -3.43 12.92
N GLU A 234 16.96 -2.23 12.53
CA GLU A 234 16.89 -1.08 13.44
C GLU A 234 15.74 -1.22 14.45
N LEU A 235 14.62 -1.82 14.06
CA LEU A 235 13.54 -2.19 15.00
C LEU A 235 14.03 -3.18 16.05
N CYS A 236 14.68 -4.27 15.62
CA CYS A 236 15.27 -5.23 16.55
C CYS A 236 16.29 -4.57 17.49
N ALA A 237 17.03 -3.56 17.02
CA ALA A 237 17.96 -2.81 17.84
C ALA A 237 17.25 -1.97 18.92
N VAL A 238 16.12 -1.34 18.60
CA VAL A 238 15.27 -0.64 19.59
C VAL A 238 14.78 -1.61 20.65
N GLU A 239 14.21 -2.75 20.22
CA GLU A 239 13.64 -3.75 21.13
C GLU A 239 14.71 -4.30 22.09
N ALA A 240 15.89 -4.64 21.57
CA ALA A 240 16.99 -5.15 22.39
C ALA A 240 17.54 -4.14 23.40
N LEU A 241 17.48 -2.83 23.10
CA LEU A 241 17.90 -1.78 24.04
C LEU A 241 16.85 -1.55 25.13
N ALA A 242 15.57 -1.53 24.75
CA ALA A 242 14.47 -1.39 25.72
C ALA A 242 14.43 -2.58 26.71
N GLU A 243 14.64 -3.81 26.24
CA GLU A 243 14.70 -5.00 27.10
C GLU A 243 15.89 -4.97 28.07
N GLN A 244 17.07 -4.47 27.65
CA GLN A 244 18.24 -4.37 28.52
C GLN A 244 18.03 -3.39 29.67
N ASP A 245 17.43 -2.23 29.39
CA ASP A 245 17.16 -1.22 30.42
C ASP A 245 16.07 -1.71 31.41
N GLU A 246 15.05 -2.45 30.95
CA GLU A 246 14.06 -3.08 31.83
C GLU A 246 14.70 -4.10 32.79
N GLU A 247 15.68 -4.89 32.33
CA GLU A 247 16.40 -5.84 33.17
C GLU A 247 17.29 -5.15 34.22
N GLU A 248 18.01 -4.08 33.84
CA GLU A 248 18.82 -3.29 34.79
C GLU A 248 17.98 -2.63 35.89
N ASP A 249 16.82 -2.07 35.55
CA ASP A 249 15.91 -1.45 36.52
C ASP A 249 15.33 -2.47 37.53
N VAL A 250 15.11 -3.71 37.12
CA VAL A 250 14.63 -4.78 38.02
C VAL A 250 15.72 -5.22 38.99
N GLU A 251 16.98 -5.30 38.54
CA GLU A 251 18.10 -5.67 39.40
C GLU A 251 18.38 -4.59 40.47
N ASP A 252 18.30 -3.31 40.12
CA ASP A 252 18.50 -2.19 41.05
C ASP A 252 17.36 -2.07 42.09
N ASN A 253 16.12 -2.32 41.68
CA ASN A 253 14.96 -2.36 42.58
C ASN A 253 14.99 -3.56 43.54
N ALA A 254 15.49 -4.72 43.08
CA ALA A 254 15.69 -5.89 43.93
C ALA A 254 16.83 -5.67 44.94
N ALA A 255 17.92 -5.04 44.52
CA ALA A 255 19.08 -4.75 45.38
C ALA A 255 18.77 -3.70 46.47
N SER A 256 17.91 -2.72 46.16
CA SER A 256 17.45 -1.71 47.12
C SER A 256 16.43 -2.26 48.11
N SER A 257 15.48 -3.08 47.66
CA SER A 257 14.46 -3.72 48.53
C SER A 257 15.05 -4.75 49.50
N ALA A 258 16.18 -5.37 49.16
CA ALA A 258 16.88 -6.33 50.04
C ALA A 258 17.73 -5.65 51.15
N ARG A 259 17.80 -4.31 51.17
CA ARG A 259 18.58 -3.52 52.13
C ARG A 259 17.75 -2.82 53.21
N GLU A 260 16.43 -2.94 53.18
CA GLU A 260 15.51 -2.60 54.29
C GLU A 260 15.24 -3.80 55.21
#